data_AF-A0A4Q5R1D8-F1
#
_entry.id   AF-A0A4Q5R1D8-F1
#
_cell.length_a   1.000
_cell.length_b   1.000
_cell.length_c   1.000
_cell.angle_alpha   90.00
_cell.angle_beta   90.00
_cell.angle_gamma   90.00
#
_symmetry.space_group_name_H-M   'P 1'
#
loop_
_entity.id
_entity.type
_entity.pdbx_description
1 polymer ?
#
loop_
_entity_poly.entity_id
_entity_poly.type
_entity_poly.pdbx_seq_one_letter_code
_entity_poly.pdbx_strand_id
1 'polypeptide(L)'
;AIYRGFQQKSYVNKFHFIQVPVQYELQLNKGMKTPISWNIGLSAGYLLTTNAIVYDSSAHGRYYHDKKAFNKLQWNINTGFSFRFGIRNKIQWSVGPEISLGMNKLMKDGYTPTQYLLYGGITGRIFLTKKK
;
A
#
# COMPACT_ATOMS: atom_id res chain seq x y z
N ALA A 1 -41.61 -8.96 -2.21
CA ALA A 1 -40.27 -9.49 -2.55
C ALA A 1 -39.53 -8.42 -3.35
N ILE A 2 -38.33 -8.01 -2.92
CA ILE A 2 -37.52 -7.02 -3.66
C ILE A 2 -36.74 -7.80 -4.73
N TYR A 3 -37.09 -7.63 -6.00
CA TYR A 3 -36.37 -8.24 -7.13
C TYR A 3 -35.01 -7.55 -7.28
N ARG A 4 -33.93 -8.20 -6.83
CA ARG A 4 -32.56 -7.79 -7.16
C ARG A 4 -32.18 -8.48 -8.47
N GLY A 5 -32.15 -7.72 -9.56
CA GLY A 5 -31.66 -8.22 -10.84
C GLY A 5 -30.23 -8.78 -10.72
N PHE A 6 -29.89 -9.74 -11.58
CA PHE A 6 -28.57 -10.36 -11.61
C PHE A 6 -27.47 -9.28 -11.79
N GLN A 7 -26.38 -9.35 -11.03
CA GLN A 7 -25.23 -8.46 -11.23
C GLN A 7 -24.62 -8.72 -12.61
N GLN A 8 -24.89 -7.83 -13.57
CA GLN A 8 -24.43 -8.00 -14.95
C GLN A 8 -23.01 -7.47 -15.20
N LYS A 9 -22.47 -6.60 -14.34
CA LYS A 9 -21.14 -5.99 -14.52
C LYS A 9 -20.41 -5.79 -13.20
N SER A 10 -19.21 -6.38 -13.10
CA SER A 10 -18.26 -6.11 -12.02
C SER A 10 -17.41 -4.89 -12.38
N TYR A 11 -17.24 -3.97 -11.43
CA TYR A 11 -16.40 -2.79 -11.60
C TYR A 11 -15.25 -2.81 -10.59
N VAL A 12 -14.02 -2.63 -11.08
CA VAL A 12 -12.82 -2.60 -10.25
C VAL A 12 -12.28 -1.18 -10.20
N ASN A 13 -12.25 -0.63 -8.99
CA ASN A 13 -11.62 0.66 -8.70
C ASN A 13 -10.09 0.52 -8.77
N LYS A 14 -9.46 1.41 -9.52
CA LYS A 14 -8.03 1.50 -9.75
C LYS A 14 -7.54 2.84 -9.21
N PHE A 15 -6.54 2.79 -8.35
CA PHE A 15 -5.90 3.95 -7.75
C PHE A 15 -4.41 3.94 -8.08
N HIS A 16 -3.90 5.03 -8.64
CA HIS A 16 -2.51 5.16 -9.02
C HIS A 16 -1.83 6.22 -8.17
N PHE A 17 -0.92 5.78 -7.30
CA PHE A 17 -0.17 6.65 -6.39
C PHE A 17 1.30 6.71 -6.78
N ILE A 18 1.90 7.88 -6.59
CA ILE A 18 3.35 8.02 -6.48
C ILE A 18 3.69 8.22 -5.00
N GLN A 19 4.66 7.47 -4.48
CA GLN A 19 4.96 7.51 -3.04
C GLN A 19 6.46 7.69 -2.81
N VAL A 20 6.77 8.42 -1.74
CA VAL A 20 8.12 8.57 -1.20
C VAL A 20 8.15 7.89 0.17
N PRO A 21 8.77 6.71 0.28
CA PRO A 21 8.93 6.01 1.54
C PRO A 21 10.24 6.39 2.24
N VAL A 22 10.18 6.51 3.56
CA VAL A 22 11.33 6.49 4.47
C VAL A 22 11.27 5.18 5.23
N GLN A 23 12.33 4.38 5.15
CA GLN A 23 12.40 3.05 5.78
C GLN A 23 13.61 2.96 6.70
N TYR A 24 13.41 2.28 7.81
CA TYR A 24 14.41 1.93 8.79
C TYR A 24 14.46 0.40 8.93
N GLU A 25 15.67 -0.16 8.88
CA GLU A 25 15.91 -1.59 8.96
C GLU A 25 16.73 -1.91 10.21
N LEU A 26 16.17 -2.72 11.10
CA LEU A 26 16.77 -3.18 12.34
C LEU A 26 17.15 -4.65 12.24
N GLN A 27 18.44 -4.96 12.19
CA GLN A 27 18.89 -6.35 12.26
C GLN A 27 18.68 -6.89 13.68
N LEU A 28 17.81 -7.90 13.82
CA LEU A 28 17.44 -8.48 15.11
C LEU A 28 18.43 -9.54 15.61
N ASN A 29 19.10 -10.25 14.70
CA ASN A 29 20.02 -11.32 15.06
C ASN A 29 21.48 -10.95 14.79
N LYS A 30 22.41 -11.53 15.56
CA LYS A 30 23.87 -11.40 15.31
C LYS A 30 24.38 -12.34 14.21
N GLY A 31 23.49 -13.05 13.52
CA GLY A 31 23.84 -14.11 12.56
C GLY A 31 24.43 -13.56 11.26
N MET A 32 25.62 -14.04 10.87
CA MET A 32 26.29 -13.61 9.64
C MET A 32 25.84 -14.34 8.37
N LYS A 33 25.16 -15.50 8.50
CA LYS A 33 24.74 -16.32 7.35
C LYS A 33 23.35 -15.94 6.83
N THR A 34 22.43 -15.64 7.75
CA THR A 34 21.04 -15.24 7.47
C THR A 34 20.58 -14.17 8.48
N PRO A 35 21.00 -12.89 8.29
CA PRO A 35 20.47 -11.76 9.03
C PRO A 35 18.97 -11.68 8.88
N ILE A 36 18.28 -11.56 10.00
CA ILE A 36 16.86 -11.31 10.08
C ILE A 36 16.73 -9.85 10.50
N SER A 37 16.07 -9.06 9.66
CA SER A 37 15.82 -7.66 9.96
C SER A 37 14.33 -7.41 10.12
N TRP A 38 13.99 -6.53 11.05
CA TRP A 38 12.68 -5.91 11.16
C TRP A 38 12.71 -4.56 10.43
N ASN A 39 11.73 -4.35 9.57
CA ASN A 39 11.59 -3.18 8.73
C ASN A 39 10.42 -2.36 9.25
N ILE A 40 10.62 -1.06 9.37
CA ILE A 40 9.59 -0.09 9.74
C ILE A 40 9.75 1.09 8.80
N GLY A 41 8.64 1.63 8.31
CA GLY A 41 8.71 2.81 7.47
C GLY A 41 7.42 3.58 7.40
N LEU A 42 7.56 4.78 6.86
CA LEU A 42 6.49 5.73 6.65
C LEU A 42 6.55 6.18 5.18
N SER A 43 5.41 6.21 4.49
CA SER A 43 5.34 6.72 3.13
C SER A 43 4.35 7.87 3.00
N ALA A 44 4.78 8.90 2.28
CA ALA A 44 3.92 9.98 1.80
C ALA A 44 3.60 9.71 0.32
N GLY A 45 2.33 9.59 -0.01
CA GLY A 45 1.83 9.25 -1.34
C GLY A 45 0.90 10.30 -1.92
N TYR A 46 0.99 10.55 -3.22
CA TYR A 46 0.07 11.41 -3.95
C TYR A 46 -0.70 10.64 -5.01
N LEU A 47 -2.04 10.78 -5.01
CA LEU A 47 -2.96 10.16 -5.98
C LEU A 47 -2.89 10.92 -7.30
N LEU A 48 -2.35 10.28 -8.34
CA LEU A 48 -2.24 10.85 -9.69
C LEU A 48 -3.54 10.69 -10.48
N THR A 49 -4.09 9.48 -10.48
CA THR A 49 -5.31 9.17 -11.24
C THR A 49 -6.10 8.05 -10.57
N THR A 50 -7.41 8.11 -10.74
CA THR A 50 -8.37 7.10 -10.28
C THR A 50 -9.54 7.01 -11.23
N ASN A 51 -10.06 5.81 -11.43
CA ASN A 51 -11.34 5.55 -12.09
C ASN A 51 -12.45 5.22 -11.07
N ALA A 52 -12.18 5.39 -9.77
CA ALA A 52 -13.09 4.92 -8.74
C ALA A 52 -14.43 5.64 -8.80
N ILE A 53 -15.50 4.84 -8.69
CA ILE A 53 -16.87 5.32 -8.68
C ILE A 53 -17.24 5.65 -7.24
N VAL A 54 -17.83 6.82 -7.04
CA VAL A 54 -18.43 7.24 -5.77
C VAL A 54 -19.95 7.05 -5.87
N TYR A 55 -20.54 6.56 -4.79
CA TYR A 55 -21.99 6.40 -4.67
C TYR A 55 -22.57 7.57 -3.88
N ASP A 56 -23.48 8.35 -4.49
CA ASP A 56 -24.18 9.43 -3.78
C ASP A 56 -25.43 8.89 -3.10
N SER A 57 -25.42 8.82 -1.78
CA SER A 57 -26.62 8.54 -1.00
C SER A 57 -27.53 9.76 -0.82
N SER A 58 -27.01 10.98 -1.01
CA SER A 58 -27.72 12.24 -0.80
C SER A 58 -28.49 12.73 -2.05
N ALA A 59 -28.05 12.35 -3.26
CA ALA A 59 -28.63 12.80 -4.53
C ALA A 59 -29.33 11.69 -5.35
N HIS A 60 -30.19 10.90 -4.69
CA HIS A 60 -31.03 9.85 -5.30
C HIS A 60 -30.28 8.62 -5.88
N GLY A 61 -29.19 8.18 -5.25
CA GLY A 61 -28.59 6.86 -5.56
C GLY A 61 -27.87 6.79 -6.90
N ARG A 62 -27.19 7.87 -7.30
CA ARG A 62 -26.44 7.94 -8.56
C ARG A 62 -24.97 7.59 -8.34
N TYR A 63 -24.41 6.85 -9.28
CA TYR A 63 -22.99 6.54 -9.37
C TYR A 63 -22.30 7.61 -10.21
N TYR A 64 -21.23 8.21 -9.69
CA TYR A 64 -20.52 9.28 -10.38
C TYR A 64 -19.00 9.15 -10.22
N HIS A 65 -18.28 9.62 -11.23
CA HIS A 65 -16.83 9.67 -11.24
C HIS A 65 -16.36 11.07 -10.80
N ASP A 66 -16.23 11.29 -9.50
CA ASP A 66 -15.61 12.53 -9.00
C ASP A 66 -14.21 12.27 -8.41
N LYS A 67 -13.20 12.80 -9.10
CA LYS A 67 -11.81 12.77 -8.65
C LYS A 67 -11.57 13.64 -7.41
N LYS A 68 -12.43 14.62 -7.13
CA LYS A 68 -12.32 15.53 -5.97
C LYS A 68 -12.80 14.88 -4.67
N ALA A 69 -13.61 13.82 -4.75
CA ALA A 69 -14.08 13.08 -3.59
C ALA A 69 -12.98 12.25 -2.90
N PHE A 70 -11.84 12.02 -3.56
CA PHE A 70 -10.72 11.26 -3.02
C PHE A 70 -9.66 12.15 -2.38
N ASN A 71 -9.03 11.63 -1.32
CA ASN A 71 -7.93 12.32 -0.69
C ASN A 71 -6.66 12.13 -1.52
N LYS A 72 -6.15 13.24 -2.06
CA LYS A 72 -4.99 13.26 -2.93
C LYS A 72 -3.70 12.89 -2.20
N LEU A 73 -3.56 13.26 -0.93
CA LEU A 73 -2.40 12.92 -0.12
C LEU A 73 -2.76 11.71 0.75
N GLN A 74 -1.94 10.66 0.71
CA GLN A 74 -2.09 9.44 1.50
C GLN A 74 -0.83 9.24 2.34
N TRP A 75 -1.02 8.89 3.61
CA TRP A 75 0.07 8.53 4.51
C TRP A 75 -0.06 7.06 4.83
N ASN A 76 1.03 6.30 4.70
CA ASN A 76 1.02 4.89 5.08
C ASN A 76 2.15 4.60 6.04
N ILE A 77 1.88 3.78 7.04
CA ILE A 77 2.90 3.12 7.83
C ILE A 77 3.11 1.71 7.25
N ASN A 78 4.35 1.27 7.17
CA ASN A 78 4.69 -0.09 6.74
C ASN A 78 5.58 -0.77 7.77
N THR A 79 5.42 -2.08 7.87
CA THR A 79 6.26 -2.92 8.71
C THR A 79 6.39 -4.30 8.10
N GLY A 80 7.53 -4.95 8.31
CA GLY A 80 7.78 -6.26 7.74
C GLY A 80 9.06 -6.90 8.25
N PHE A 81 9.23 -8.18 7.95
CA PHE A 81 10.46 -8.90 8.25
C PHE A 81 11.18 -9.24 6.96
N SER A 82 12.51 -9.21 6.99
CA SER A 82 13.32 -9.56 5.82
C SER A 82 14.45 -10.49 6.22
N PHE A 83 14.63 -11.54 5.44
CA PHE A 83 15.73 -12.50 5.55
C PHE A 83 16.75 -12.17 4.47
N ARG A 84 17.98 -11.85 4.88
CA ARG A 84 19.06 -11.47 3.96
C ARG A 84 19.95 -12.67 3.65
N PHE A 85 20.35 -12.79 2.39
CA PHE A 85 21.18 -13.86 1.85
C PHE A 85 22.34 -13.29 1.03
N GLY A 86 23.42 -14.08 0.88
CA GLY A 86 24.55 -13.71 0.02
C GLY A 86 25.42 -12.57 0.54
N ILE A 87 25.52 -12.35 1.86
CA ILE A 87 26.24 -11.19 2.45
C ILE A 87 27.72 -11.11 2.05
N ARG A 88 28.36 -12.27 1.82
CA ARG A 88 29.76 -12.34 1.38
C ARG A 88 29.93 -12.03 -0.12
N ASN A 89 28.84 -11.97 -0.87
CA ASN A 89 28.87 -11.76 -2.31
C ASN A 89 28.70 -10.27 -2.64
N LYS A 90 29.07 -9.88 -3.87
CA LYS A 90 28.88 -8.51 -4.38
C LYS A 90 27.38 -8.13 -4.47
N ILE A 91 26.53 -9.13 -4.66
CA ILE A 91 25.09 -9.00 -4.76
C ILE A 91 24.51 -9.70 -3.54
N GLN A 92 23.92 -8.91 -2.65
CA GLN A 92 23.12 -9.44 -1.55
C GLN A 92 21.66 -9.28 -1.92
N TRP A 93 20.81 -10.16 -1.41
CA TRP A 93 19.37 -10.04 -1.62
C TRP A 93 18.64 -10.35 -0.33
N SER A 94 17.44 -9.81 -0.19
CA SER A 94 16.55 -10.11 0.93
C SER A 94 15.14 -10.35 0.45
N VAL A 95 14.42 -11.18 1.19
CA VAL A 95 12.99 -11.43 0.95
C VAL A 95 12.25 -11.54 2.28
N GLY A 96 10.99 -11.14 2.32
CA GLY A 96 10.12 -11.47 3.44
C GLY A 96 8.77 -10.77 3.40
N PRO A 97 7.90 -11.06 4.37
CA PRO A 97 6.55 -10.50 4.42
C PRO A 97 6.55 -9.03 4.83
N GLU A 98 5.63 -8.26 4.25
CA GLU A 98 5.39 -6.86 4.57
C GLU A 98 3.88 -6.57 4.66
N ILE A 99 3.52 -5.65 5.55
CA ILE A 99 2.18 -5.11 5.71
C ILE A 99 2.27 -3.58 5.66
N SER A 100 1.30 -2.95 5.02
CA SER A 100 1.16 -1.49 5.03
C SER A 100 -0.27 -1.07 5.33
N LEU A 101 -0.38 -0.02 6.15
CA LEU A 101 -1.62 0.54 6.67
C LEU A 101 -1.69 2.03 6.34
N GLY A 102 -2.76 2.45 5.68
CA GLY A 102 -3.08 3.84 5.42
C GLY A 102 -3.56 4.53 6.70
N MET A 103 -2.91 5.62 7.07
CA MET A 103 -3.20 6.40 8.28
C MET A 103 -4.34 7.39 8.10
N ASN A 104 -4.70 7.70 6.85
CA ASN A 104 -5.75 8.64 6.53
C ASN A 104 -6.82 8.04 5.62
N LYS A 105 -7.98 8.72 5.60
CA LYS A 105 -9.13 8.27 4.82
C LYS A 105 -8.82 8.35 3.32
N LEU A 106 -9.23 7.31 2.59
CA LEU A 106 -9.13 7.28 1.12
C LEU A 106 -10.05 8.33 0.48
N MET A 107 -11.22 8.56 1.07
CA MET A 107 -12.22 9.51 0.61
C MET A 107 -12.35 10.68 1.58
N LYS A 108 -12.59 11.87 1.04
CA LYS A 108 -12.80 13.11 1.81
C LYS A 108 -14.26 13.30 2.23
N ASP A 109 -15.18 12.66 1.52
CA ASP A 109 -16.61 12.89 1.68
C ASP A 109 -17.20 12.23 2.94
N GLY A 110 -18.15 12.92 3.59
CA GLY A 110 -18.79 12.50 4.83
C GLY A 110 -19.94 11.51 4.66
N TYR A 111 -20.44 11.33 3.44
CA TYR A 111 -21.58 10.46 3.14
C TYR A 111 -21.20 9.00 2.86
N THR A 112 -19.92 8.72 2.64
CA THR A 112 -19.40 7.36 2.40
C THR A 112 -18.73 6.80 3.66
N PRO A 113 -18.90 5.51 4.00
CA PRO A 113 -18.18 4.89 5.11
C PRO A 113 -16.68 5.12 5.02
N THR A 114 -16.05 5.39 6.16
CA THR A 114 -14.60 5.64 6.22
C THR A 114 -13.82 4.41 5.79
N GLN A 115 -13.02 4.55 4.73
CA GLN A 115 -12.16 3.48 4.21
C GLN A 115 -10.69 3.87 4.35
N TYR A 116 -9.88 2.90 4.78
CA TYR A 116 -8.43 2.99 4.90
C TYR A 116 -7.79 1.99 3.93
N LEU A 117 -6.61 2.35 3.40
CA LEU A 117 -5.85 1.44 2.56
C LEU A 117 -5.15 0.39 3.43
N LEU A 118 -5.28 -0.87 3.07
CA LEU A 118 -4.56 -1.99 3.70
C LEU A 118 -3.89 -2.80 2.61
N TYR A 119 -2.63 -3.14 2.83
CA TYR A 119 -1.84 -3.98 1.94
C TYR A 119 -1.08 -5.03 2.75
N GLY A 120 -1.01 -6.24 2.23
CA GLY A 120 -0.14 -7.31 2.73
C GLY A 120 0.49 -8.03 1.55
N GLY A 121 1.79 -8.33 1.64
CA GLY A 121 2.51 -8.95 0.54
C GLY A 121 3.91 -9.42 0.92
N ILE A 122 4.71 -9.66 -0.12
CA ILE A 122 6.09 -10.12 -0.02
C ILE A 122 6.98 -9.09 -0.70
N THR A 123 8.05 -8.71 -0.04
CA THR A 123 9.00 -7.71 -0.52
C THR A 123 10.36 -8.35 -0.74
N GLY A 124 10.90 -8.15 -1.94
CA GLY A 124 12.25 -8.55 -2.33
C GLY A 124 13.14 -7.32 -2.54
N ARG A 125 14.37 -7.35 -2.05
CA ARG A 125 15.36 -6.28 -2.26
C ARG A 125 16.70 -6.85 -2.73
N ILE A 126 17.39 -6.08 -3.56
CA ILE A 126 18.75 -6.39 -4.02
C ILE A 126 19.66 -5.27 -3.55
N PHE A 127 20.77 -5.63 -2.91
CA PHE A 127 21.79 -4.72 -2.43
C PHE A 127 23.05 -4.92 -3.27
N LEU A 128 23.47 -3.86 -3.95
CA LEU A 128 24.70 -3.80 -4.73
C LEU A 128 25.80 -3.19 -3.85
N THR A 129 26.72 -4.02 -3.35
CA THR A 129 27.86 -3.49 -2.61
C THR A 129 29.02 -3.20 -3.57
N LYS A 130 29.54 -1.98 -3.52
CA LYS A 130 30.75 -1.62 -4.28
C LYS A 130 31.96 -2.20 -3.55
N LYS A 131 32.86 -2.90 -4.27
CA LYS A 131 34.18 -3.24 -3.70
C LYS A 131 34.86 -1.92 -3.30
N LYS A 132 35.35 -1.84 -2.06
CA LYS A 132 36.42 -0.91 -1.72
C LYS A 132 37.67 -1.30 -2.47
#